data_AF-A0A846HWS5-F1
#
_entry.id   AF-A0A846HWS5-F1
#
_cell.length_a   1.000
_cell.length_b   1.000
_cell.length_c   1.000
_cell.angle_alpha   90.00
_cell.angle_beta   90.00
_cell.angle_gamma   90.00
#
_symmetry.space_group_name_H-M   'P 1'
#
loop_
_entity.id
_entity.type
_entity.pdbx_description
1 polymer ?
#
loop_
_entity_poly.entity_id
_entity_poly.type
_entity_poly.pdbx_seq_one_letter_code
_entity_poly.pdbx_strand_id
1 'polypeptide(L)'
;MNNVECGKPNYSENSVIEEEKDNEIKDVITLIIDEGVEDISVIVQKFNNIYQCNYRHKYSQILKLLMEIEDESLDYLVLNMNILKEHISTSEYVFKKSFLKLYDHIMLEVTRIRLYHDYEKREKSIESKVNTAKSELEYYRDLYNNLNTDINNLYTTVNNVNEQLQNSNAQFISILGIFSGIVIAFFGSIKVTENIFSNLGKDISKYRIIFMAALVGFILFNTIFILLYFIAKISNKNIATNSLDKYYNRCYEWDGEEGQWKENRKAIKKYRRILKYPIKRLKIRYPIVFWTNSFIVLVMIMSVVVWIMQNQTIFKISLRL
;
A
#
# COMPACT_ATOMS: atom_id res chain seq x y z
N MET A 1 81.17 38.77 2.64
CA MET A 1 80.68 39.67 1.57
C MET A 1 81.53 39.41 0.33
N ASN A 2 81.04 38.57 -0.58
CA ASN A 2 81.59 38.47 -1.94
C ASN A 2 80.57 39.13 -2.86
N ASN A 3 80.94 40.25 -3.48
CA ASN A 3 80.13 40.88 -4.52
C ASN A 3 80.20 40.01 -5.77
N VAL A 4 79.11 39.30 -6.06
CA VAL A 4 78.91 38.63 -7.35
C VAL A 4 78.67 39.73 -8.39
N GLU A 5 79.50 39.78 -9.43
CA GLU A 5 79.33 40.71 -10.56
C GLU A 5 78.07 40.33 -11.35
N CYS A 6 76.99 41.07 -11.16
CA CYS A 6 75.81 40.99 -11.99
C CYS A 6 76.12 41.66 -13.35
N GLY A 7 76.65 40.88 -14.31
CA GLY A 7 76.74 41.31 -15.70
C GLY A 7 75.37 41.69 -16.25
N LYS A 8 75.29 42.59 -17.25
CA LYS A 8 74.03 42.94 -17.94
C LYS A 8 73.73 41.87 -19.00
N PRO A 9 72.84 40.88 -18.74
CA PRO A 9 72.57 39.79 -19.68
C PRO A 9 71.60 40.27 -20.76
N ASN A 10 71.60 39.62 -21.93
CA ASN A 10 70.61 39.92 -22.97
C ASN A 10 69.20 39.47 -22.54
N TYR A 11 68.13 39.98 -23.17
CA TYR A 11 66.74 39.75 -22.72
C TYR A 11 66.39 38.26 -22.55
N SER A 12 66.86 37.40 -23.46
CA SER A 12 66.65 35.94 -23.40
C SER A 12 67.41 35.24 -22.27
N GLU A 13 68.57 35.76 -21.86
CA GLU A 13 69.35 35.19 -20.75
C GLU A 13 68.74 35.62 -19.40
N ASN A 14 68.25 36.87 -19.32
CA ASN A 14 67.53 37.34 -18.14
C ASN A 14 66.25 36.52 -17.86
N SER A 15 65.48 36.15 -18.88
CA SER A 15 64.27 35.37 -18.68
C SER A 15 64.55 33.96 -18.14
N VAL A 16 65.65 33.33 -18.56
CA VAL A 16 66.06 32.00 -18.09
C VAL A 16 66.55 32.07 -16.64
N ILE A 17 67.35 33.09 -16.30
CA ILE A 17 67.85 33.31 -14.93
C ILE A 17 66.70 33.62 -13.97
N GLU A 18 65.69 34.38 -14.40
CA GLU A 18 64.50 34.65 -13.59
C GLU A 18 63.64 33.39 -13.36
N GLU A 19 63.54 32.50 -14.35
CA GLU A 19 62.81 31.24 -14.22
C GLU A 19 63.52 30.26 -13.28
N GLU A 20 64.84 30.17 -13.35
CA GLU A 20 65.66 29.40 -12.42
C GLU A 20 65.47 29.89 -10.97
N LYS A 21 65.49 31.22 -10.76
CA LYS A 21 65.23 31.83 -9.44
C LYS A 21 63.78 31.68 -8.97
N ASP A 22 62.81 31.64 -9.88
CA ASP A 22 61.41 31.34 -9.55
C ASP A 22 61.31 29.88 -9.02
N ASN A 23 62.06 28.94 -9.60
CA ASN A 23 62.12 27.55 -9.12
C ASN A 23 62.89 27.43 -7.79
N GLU A 24 64.02 28.12 -7.62
CA GLU A 24 64.74 28.14 -6.34
C GLU A 24 63.86 28.67 -5.19
N ILE A 25 62.99 29.65 -5.47
CA ILE A 25 62.02 30.12 -4.46
C ILE A 25 61.01 29.03 -4.12
N LYS A 26 60.51 28.28 -5.09
CA LYS A 26 59.59 27.16 -4.83
C LYS A 26 60.27 26.13 -3.94
N ASP A 27 61.50 25.74 -4.29
CA ASP A 27 62.28 24.77 -3.52
C ASP A 27 62.51 25.25 -2.08
N VAL A 28 62.81 26.53 -1.88
CA VAL A 28 62.95 27.11 -0.54
C VAL A 28 61.62 27.11 0.23
N ILE A 29 60.50 27.41 -0.43
CA ILE A 29 59.20 27.38 0.23
C ILE A 29 58.82 25.95 0.63
N THR A 30 59.06 24.97 -0.24
CA THR A 30 58.85 23.54 0.06
C THR A 30 59.77 23.08 1.20
N LEU A 31 61.04 23.47 1.18
CA LEU A 31 61.98 23.20 2.27
C LEU A 31 61.48 23.75 3.62
N ILE A 32 60.95 24.98 3.61
CA ILE A 32 60.39 25.63 4.80
C ILE A 32 59.16 24.87 5.32
N ILE A 33 58.38 24.23 4.45
CA ILE A 33 57.23 23.41 4.85
C ILE A 33 57.71 22.08 5.43
N ASP A 34 58.58 21.37 4.73
CA ASP A 34 58.94 19.98 5.03
C ASP A 34 59.95 19.86 6.17
N GLU A 35 60.99 20.70 6.16
CA GLU A 35 62.11 20.64 7.11
C GLU A 35 62.04 21.73 8.20
N GLY A 36 61.15 22.72 8.02
CA GLY A 36 61.00 23.83 8.96
C GLY A 36 62.14 24.84 8.90
N VAL A 37 62.39 25.52 10.02
CA VAL A 37 63.34 26.63 10.14
C VAL A 37 64.32 26.46 11.31
N GLU A 38 64.71 25.22 11.60
CA GLU A 38 65.65 24.91 12.69
C GLU A 38 67.02 25.57 12.46
N ASP A 39 67.54 25.51 11.22
CA ASP A 39 68.75 26.23 10.82
C ASP A 39 68.40 27.44 9.95
N ILE A 40 68.08 28.55 10.64
CA ILE A 40 67.76 29.84 10.01
C ILE A 40 68.91 30.32 9.11
N SER A 41 70.16 29.99 9.43
CA SER A 41 71.33 30.47 8.70
C SER A 41 71.39 29.93 7.27
N VAL A 42 71.03 28.65 7.08
CA VAL A 42 70.95 27.99 5.77
C VAL A 42 69.88 28.65 4.91
N ILE A 43 68.71 28.92 5.48
CA ILE A 43 67.58 29.53 4.77
C ILE A 43 67.88 30.98 4.39
N VAL A 44 68.48 31.75 5.31
CA VAL A 44 68.96 33.12 5.05
C VAL A 44 69.98 33.13 3.90
N GLN A 45 70.89 32.16 3.86
CA GLN A 45 71.87 32.07 2.78
C GLN A 45 71.22 31.76 1.42
N LYS A 46 70.23 30.86 1.39
CA LYS A 46 69.44 30.59 0.18
C LYS A 46 68.72 31.84 -0.33
N PHE A 47 68.03 32.57 0.55
CA PHE A 47 67.38 33.83 0.16
C PHE A 47 68.37 34.92 -0.28
N ASN A 48 69.53 35.00 0.37
CA ASN A 48 70.57 35.94 -0.02
C ASN A 48 71.08 35.67 -1.45
N ASN A 49 71.15 34.41 -1.87
CA ASN A 49 71.55 34.02 -3.23
C ASN A 49 70.45 34.31 -4.26
N ILE A 50 69.20 33.90 -3.96
CA ILE A 50 68.04 34.12 -4.83
C ILE A 50 67.88 35.61 -5.17
N TYR A 51 67.90 36.46 -4.15
CA TYR A 51 67.62 37.89 -4.30
C TYR A 51 68.83 38.73 -4.75
N GLN A 52 69.94 38.11 -5.18
CA GLN A 52 71.01 38.82 -5.86
C GLN A 52 70.50 39.48 -7.16
N CYS A 53 71.20 40.53 -7.60
CA CYS A 53 70.91 41.22 -8.85
C CYS A 53 69.48 41.81 -8.96
N ASN A 54 68.87 42.24 -7.85
CA ASN A 54 67.53 42.87 -7.80
C ASN A 54 66.40 42.00 -8.38
N TYR A 55 66.55 40.68 -8.29
CA TYR A 55 65.51 39.74 -8.70
C TYR A 55 64.17 39.99 -7.98
N ARG A 56 63.07 39.87 -8.73
CA ARG A 56 61.71 40.02 -8.24
C ARG A 56 60.92 38.74 -8.52
N HIS A 57 60.51 38.06 -7.46
CA HIS A 57 59.65 36.88 -7.56
C HIS A 57 58.27 37.21 -8.18
N LYS A 58 57.73 36.26 -8.95
CA LYS A 58 56.42 36.42 -9.57
C LYS A 58 55.30 35.99 -8.63
N TYR A 59 54.42 36.93 -8.29
CA TYR A 59 53.28 36.68 -7.38
C TYR A 59 52.34 35.57 -7.89
N SER A 60 52.19 35.46 -9.22
CA SER A 60 51.42 34.41 -9.86
C SER A 60 52.05 33.02 -9.70
N GLN A 61 53.39 32.92 -9.62
CA GLN A 61 54.07 31.64 -9.38
C GLN A 61 53.94 31.21 -7.92
N ILE A 62 54.02 32.17 -6.98
CA ILE A 62 53.76 31.90 -5.57
C ILE A 62 52.33 31.41 -5.36
N LEU A 63 51.35 32.10 -5.96
CA LEU A 63 49.95 31.68 -5.85
C LEU A 63 49.73 30.24 -6.36
N LYS A 64 50.29 29.91 -7.54
CA LYS A 64 50.19 28.56 -8.10
C LYS A 64 50.75 27.50 -7.14
N LEU A 65 51.92 27.76 -6.56
CA LEU A 65 52.52 26.86 -5.58
C LEU A 65 51.61 26.70 -4.36
N LEU A 66 51.11 27.80 -3.79
CA LEU A 66 50.27 27.76 -2.58
C LEU A 66 48.92 27.05 -2.81
N MET A 67 48.36 27.10 -4.02
CA MET A 67 47.12 26.40 -4.38
C MET A 67 47.29 24.87 -4.43
N GLU A 68 48.51 24.36 -4.60
CA GLU A 68 48.80 22.93 -4.67
C GLU A 68 49.12 22.32 -3.29
N ILE A 69 49.31 23.17 -2.27
CA ILE A 69 49.69 22.76 -0.92
C ILE A 69 48.43 22.51 -0.07
N GLU A 70 48.46 21.44 0.73
CA GLU A 70 47.37 21.10 1.67
C GLU A 70 47.25 22.12 2.81
N ASP A 71 46.03 22.28 3.36
CA ASP A 71 45.74 23.29 4.40
C ASP A 71 46.64 23.15 5.64
N GLU A 72 46.94 21.93 6.09
CA GLU A 72 47.83 21.69 7.24
C GLU A 72 49.26 22.15 6.93
N SER A 73 49.75 21.90 5.73
CA SER A 73 51.08 22.33 5.26
C SER A 73 51.19 23.85 5.11
N LEU A 74 50.08 24.53 4.78
CA LEU A 74 50.02 26.00 4.78
C LEU A 74 50.16 26.57 6.20
N ASP A 75 49.64 25.89 7.23
CA ASP A 75 49.79 26.31 8.62
C ASP A 75 51.27 26.27 9.06
N TYR A 76 51.98 25.19 8.70
CA TYR A 76 53.42 25.08 8.93
C TYR A 76 54.20 26.18 8.17
N LEU A 77 53.86 26.43 6.91
CA LEU A 77 54.47 27.52 6.13
C LEU A 77 54.29 28.87 6.83
N VAL A 78 53.07 29.19 7.27
CA VAL A 78 52.78 30.46 7.95
C VAL A 78 53.58 30.58 9.24
N LEU A 79 53.64 29.52 10.06
CA LEU A 79 54.41 29.50 11.30
C LEU A 79 55.90 29.77 11.03
N ASN A 80 56.47 29.03 10.09
CA ASN A 80 57.90 29.11 9.78
C ASN A 80 58.26 30.45 9.11
N MET A 81 57.39 30.98 8.25
CA MET A 81 57.56 32.32 7.66
C MET A 81 57.47 33.43 8.70
N ASN A 82 56.67 33.29 9.76
CA ASN A 82 56.65 34.23 10.88
C ASN A 82 57.99 34.25 11.64
N ILE A 83 58.55 33.08 11.95
CA ILE A 83 59.86 32.95 12.60
C ILE A 83 60.96 33.61 11.75
N LEU A 84 60.99 33.33 10.45
CA LEU A 84 61.94 33.93 9.51
C LEU A 84 61.77 35.45 9.43
N LYS A 85 60.53 35.94 9.42
CA LYS A 85 60.25 37.37 9.42
C LYS A 85 60.80 38.05 10.67
N GLU A 86 60.62 37.47 11.86
CA GLU A 86 61.16 38.06 13.09
C GLU A 86 62.68 38.20 13.01
N HIS A 87 63.38 37.14 12.58
CA HIS A 87 64.84 37.14 12.44
C HIS A 87 65.36 38.14 11.37
N ILE A 88 64.76 38.12 10.18
CA ILE A 88 65.19 38.96 9.04
C ILE A 88 64.84 40.44 9.28
N SER A 89 63.76 40.73 10.02
CA SER A 89 63.32 42.11 10.29
C SER A 89 64.31 42.88 11.17
N THR A 90 65.04 42.20 12.05
CA THR A 90 66.06 42.81 12.93
C THR A 90 67.45 42.88 12.30
N SER A 91 67.64 42.29 11.12
CA SER A 91 68.92 42.24 10.41
C SER A 91 69.15 43.42 9.45
N GLU A 92 70.40 43.57 8.99
CA GLU A 92 70.82 44.48 7.91
C GLU A 92 71.00 43.75 6.56
N TYR A 93 70.29 42.64 6.32
CA TYR A 93 70.40 41.91 5.05
C TYR A 93 69.92 42.72 3.85
N VAL A 94 70.69 42.70 2.75
CA VAL A 94 70.37 43.39 1.49
C VAL A 94 69.03 42.92 0.89
N PHE A 95 68.71 41.64 1.02
CA PHE A 95 67.49 41.04 0.48
C PHE A 95 66.23 41.25 1.34
N LYS A 96 66.36 41.85 2.54
CA LYS A 96 65.28 42.03 3.52
C LYS A 96 63.98 42.57 2.92
N LYS A 97 64.07 43.61 2.08
CA LYS A 97 62.90 44.23 1.44
C LYS A 97 62.19 43.26 0.48
N SER A 98 62.93 42.44 -0.25
CA SER A 98 62.37 41.46 -1.18
C SER A 98 61.75 40.27 -0.45
N PHE A 99 62.37 39.82 0.64
CA PHE A 99 61.80 38.81 1.52
C PHE A 99 60.49 39.28 2.17
N LEU A 100 60.44 40.51 2.71
CA LEU A 100 59.20 41.02 3.33
C LEU A 100 58.03 41.09 2.33
N LYS A 101 58.30 41.41 1.06
CA LYS A 101 57.28 41.31 -0.01
C LYS A 101 56.78 39.89 -0.23
N LEU A 102 57.70 38.91 -0.21
CA LEU A 102 57.33 37.50 -0.35
C LEU A 102 56.47 37.05 0.83
N TYR A 103 56.88 37.39 2.05
CA TYR A 103 56.13 37.12 3.27
C TYR A 103 54.71 37.71 3.19
N ASP A 104 54.58 38.99 2.83
CA ASP A 104 53.28 39.66 2.76
C ASP A 104 52.38 39.00 1.70
N HIS A 105 52.97 38.61 0.56
CA HIS A 105 52.25 37.93 -0.52
C HIS A 105 51.80 36.52 -0.10
N ILE A 106 52.66 35.74 0.55
CA ILE A 106 52.30 34.41 1.08
C ILE A 106 51.16 34.54 2.10
N MET A 107 51.27 35.45 3.07
CA MET A 107 50.23 35.62 4.09
C MET A 107 48.87 36.03 3.49
N LEU A 108 48.90 36.93 2.50
CA LEU A 108 47.69 37.37 1.80
C LEU A 108 47.04 36.23 1.02
N GLU A 109 47.83 35.45 0.26
CA GLU A 109 47.31 34.36 -0.55
C GLU A 109 46.84 33.17 0.29
N VAL A 110 47.54 32.82 1.38
CA VAL A 110 47.05 31.80 2.34
C VAL A 110 45.68 32.20 2.89
N THR A 111 45.50 33.47 3.25
CA THR A 111 44.20 33.98 3.74
C THR A 111 43.10 33.85 2.68
N ARG A 112 43.43 34.12 1.41
CA ARG A 112 42.47 34.00 0.29
C ARG A 112 42.13 32.55 -0.02
N ILE A 113 43.11 31.64 0.01
CA ILE A 113 42.91 30.20 -0.22
C ILE A 113 41.97 29.64 0.84
N ARG A 114 42.21 29.95 2.13
CA ARG A 114 41.31 29.53 3.23
C ARG A 114 39.88 30.03 3.03
N LEU A 115 39.72 31.29 2.64
CA LEU A 115 38.40 31.85 2.35
C LEU A 115 37.70 31.12 1.18
N TYR A 116 38.46 30.73 0.15
CA TYR A 116 37.95 29.95 -0.97
C TYR A 116 37.49 28.55 -0.54
N HIS A 117 38.29 27.82 0.26
CA HIS A 117 37.90 26.52 0.82
C HIS A 117 36.64 26.62 1.69
N ASP A 118 36.50 27.69 2.47
CA ASP A 118 35.28 27.95 3.26
C ASP A 118 34.05 28.16 2.39
N TYR A 119 34.19 28.86 1.25
CA TYR A 119 33.10 29.03 0.30
C TYR A 119 32.74 27.70 -0.37
N GLU A 120 33.72 26.92 -0.81
CA GLU A 120 33.50 25.62 -1.44
C GLU A 120 32.79 24.65 -0.46
N LYS A 121 33.23 24.61 0.79
CA LYS A 121 32.59 23.80 1.85
C LYS A 121 31.14 24.21 2.08
N ARG A 122 30.86 25.52 2.07
CA ARG A 122 29.51 26.06 2.22
C ARG A 122 28.64 25.72 1.03
N GLU A 123 29.17 25.82 -0.19
CA GLU A 123 28.49 25.45 -1.42
C GLU A 123 28.08 23.98 -1.40
N LYS A 124 29.01 23.07 -1.08
CA LYS A 124 28.71 21.63 -0.91
C LYS A 124 27.65 21.36 0.16
N SER A 125 27.69 22.11 1.27
CA SER A 125 26.66 22.01 2.32
C SER A 125 25.30 22.53 1.85
N ILE A 126 25.24 23.58 1.02
CA ILE A 126 23.99 24.10 0.47
C ILE A 126 23.43 23.13 -0.55
N GLU A 127 24.26 22.61 -1.45
CA GLU A 127 23.87 21.64 -2.47
C GLU A 127 23.26 20.39 -1.83
N SER A 128 23.89 19.83 -0.80
CA SER A 128 23.36 18.67 -0.08
C SER A 128 22.00 18.95 0.59
N LYS A 129 21.83 20.14 1.20
CA LYS A 129 20.54 20.57 1.77
C LYS A 129 19.47 20.76 0.71
N VAL A 130 19.81 21.35 -0.44
CA VAL A 130 18.88 21.54 -1.56
C VAL A 130 18.45 20.19 -2.14
N ASN A 131 19.38 19.27 -2.34
CA ASN A 131 19.06 17.93 -2.84
C ASN A 131 18.17 17.15 -1.86
N THR A 132 18.40 17.29 -0.55
CA THR A 132 17.54 16.70 0.49
C THR A 132 16.14 17.32 0.48
N ALA A 133 16.04 18.66 0.42
CA ALA A 133 14.74 19.33 0.34
C ALA A 133 13.97 18.94 -0.94
N LYS A 134 14.67 18.73 -2.06
CA LYS A 134 14.08 18.29 -3.31
C LYS A 134 13.51 16.87 -3.21
N SER A 135 14.25 15.93 -2.61
CA SER A 135 13.76 14.55 -2.45
C SER A 135 12.57 14.48 -1.50
N GLU A 136 12.55 15.28 -0.42
CA GLU A 136 11.39 15.40 0.47
C GLU A 136 10.16 15.95 -0.27
N LEU A 137 10.33 16.98 -1.11
CA LEU A 137 9.24 17.52 -1.92
C LEU A 137 8.68 16.51 -2.92
N GLU A 138 9.52 15.72 -3.58
CA GLU A 138 9.09 14.64 -4.47
C GLU A 138 8.28 13.58 -3.70
N TYR A 139 8.74 13.18 -2.51
CA TYR A 139 8.01 12.27 -1.64
C TYR A 139 6.62 12.79 -1.25
N TYR A 140 6.51 14.06 -0.81
CA TYR A 140 5.23 14.65 -0.45
C TYR A 140 4.28 14.79 -1.65
N ARG A 141 4.82 15.06 -2.85
CA ARG A 141 4.02 15.11 -4.08
C ARG A 141 3.41 13.75 -4.41
N ASP A 142 4.18 12.68 -4.28
CA ASP A 142 3.70 11.32 -4.55
C ASP A 142 2.68 10.87 -3.49
N LEU A 143 2.91 11.20 -2.21
CA LEU A 143 1.94 10.98 -1.14
C LEU A 143 0.61 11.70 -1.41
N TYR A 144 0.66 12.96 -1.86
CA TYR A 144 -0.54 13.73 -2.21
C TYR A 144 -1.32 13.09 -3.37
N ASN A 145 -0.62 12.63 -4.41
CA ASN A 145 -1.25 11.96 -5.55
C ASN A 145 -1.95 10.66 -5.13
N ASN A 146 -1.28 9.83 -4.32
CA ASN A 146 -1.86 8.60 -3.79
C ASN A 146 -3.09 8.88 -2.93
N LEU A 147 -3.01 9.87 -2.03
CA LEU A 147 -4.13 10.28 -1.20
C LEU A 147 -5.33 10.73 -2.03
N ASN A 148 -5.09 11.50 -3.10
CA ASN A 148 -6.15 11.96 -3.99
C ASN A 148 -6.83 10.78 -4.72
N THR A 149 -6.05 9.78 -5.14
CA THR A 149 -6.59 8.54 -5.72
C THR A 149 -7.42 7.76 -4.70
N ASP A 150 -6.94 7.61 -3.46
CA ASP A 150 -7.67 6.94 -2.38
C ASP A 150 -8.99 7.65 -2.05
N ILE A 151 -8.98 8.98 -2.00
CA ILE A 151 -10.18 9.78 -1.80
C ILE A 151 -11.21 9.52 -2.91
N ASN A 152 -10.79 9.50 -4.18
CA ASN A 152 -11.67 9.20 -5.30
C ASN A 152 -12.24 7.77 -5.23
N ASN A 153 -11.42 6.80 -4.84
CA ASN A 153 -11.86 5.41 -4.62
C ASN A 153 -12.86 5.31 -3.45
N LEU A 154 -12.68 6.09 -2.38
CA LEU A 154 -13.64 6.16 -1.28
C LEU A 154 -14.97 6.78 -1.74
N TYR A 155 -14.95 7.88 -2.48
CA TYR A 155 -16.17 8.49 -3.02
C TYR A 155 -16.97 7.53 -3.89
N THR A 156 -16.30 6.81 -4.80
CA THR A 156 -16.96 5.80 -5.65
C THR A 156 -17.53 4.64 -4.82
N THR A 157 -16.79 4.16 -3.82
CA THR A 157 -17.25 3.11 -2.91
C THR A 157 -18.49 3.54 -2.11
N VAL A 158 -18.47 4.75 -1.54
CA VAL A 158 -19.59 5.31 -0.79
C VAL A 158 -20.83 5.47 -1.68
N ASN A 159 -20.66 5.96 -2.90
CA ASN A 159 -21.77 6.08 -3.86
C ASN A 159 -22.36 4.71 -4.20
N ASN A 160 -21.52 3.71 -4.48
CA ASN A 160 -21.97 2.34 -4.74
C ASN A 160 -22.72 1.74 -3.54
N VAL A 161 -22.22 1.96 -2.32
CA VAL A 161 -22.90 1.50 -1.09
C VAL A 161 -24.25 2.20 -0.92
N ASN A 162 -24.32 3.51 -1.15
CA ASN A 162 -25.57 4.25 -1.07
C ASN A 162 -26.60 3.74 -2.09
N GLU A 163 -26.19 3.47 -3.33
CA GLU A 163 -27.06 2.91 -4.36
C GLU A 163 -27.54 1.50 -3.98
N GLN A 164 -26.65 0.64 -3.48
CA GLN A 164 -27.01 -0.69 -2.97
C GLN A 164 -27.97 -0.61 -1.78
N LEU A 165 -27.82 0.36 -0.88
CA LEU A 165 -28.72 0.58 0.24
C LEU A 165 -30.10 1.04 -0.23
N GLN A 166 -30.17 1.99 -1.17
CA GLN A 166 -31.45 2.43 -1.76
C GLN A 166 -32.17 1.25 -2.42
N ASN A 167 -31.45 0.46 -3.21
CA ASN A 167 -31.98 -0.75 -3.83
C ASN A 167 -32.44 -1.79 -2.80
N SER A 168 -31.69 -1.98 -1.72
CA SER A 168 -32.06 -2.90 -0.63
C SER A 168 -33.31 -2.43 0.11
N ASN A 169 -33.43 -1.13 0.39
CA ASN A 169 -34.61 -0.55 1.03
C ASN A 169 -35.87 -0.74 0.17
N ALA A 170 -35.76 -0.52 -1.15
CA ALA A 170 -36.85 -0.78 -2.07
C ALA A 170 -37.28 -2.27 -2.07
N GLN A 171 -36.32 -3.19 -2.00
CA GLN A 171 -36.60 -4.63 -1.85
C GLN A 171 -37.30 -4.93 -0.51
N PHE A 172 -36.86 -4.34 0.61
CA PHE A 172 -37.51 -4.53 1.91
C PHE A 172 -38.95 -4.02 1.94
N ILE A 173 -39.21 -2.84 1.39
CA ILE A 173 -40.58 -2.30 1.25
C ILE A 173 -41.44 -3.25 0.42
N SER A 174 -40.90 -3.76 -0.69
CA SER A 174 -41.61 -4.73 -1.55
C SER A 174 -41.94 -6.03 -0.80
N ILE A 175 -40.97 -6.59 -0.06
CA ILE A 175 -41.17 -7.79 0.77
C ILE A 175 -42.23 -7.53 1.85
N LEU A 176 -42.17 -6.38 2.53
CA LEU A 176 -43.13 -6.02 3.57
C LEU A 176 -44.55 -5.86 3.01
N GLY A 177 -44.68 -5.28 1.81
CA GLY A 177 -45.95 -5.16 1.09
C GLY A 177 -46.57 -6.52 0.76
N ILE A 178 -45.77 -7.43 0.21
CA ILE A 178 -46.20 -8.81 -0.06
C ILE A 178 -46.60 -9.50 1.26
N PHE A 179 -45.77 -9.42 2.29
CA PHE A 179 -46.06 -10.04 3.59
C PHE A 179 -47.36 -9.53 4.21
N SER A 180 -47.59 -8.21 4.17
CA SER A 180 -48.83 -7.59 4.67
C SER A 180 -50.05 -8.08 3.89
N GLY A 181 -49.97 -8.17 2.55
CA GLY A 181 -51.03 -8.72 1.72
C GLY A 181 -51.36 -10.18 2.06
N ILE A 182 -50.34 -11.00 2.32
CA ILE A 182 -50.51 -12.39 2.75
C ILE A 182 -51.24 -12.45 4.10
N VAL A 183 -50.79 -11.68 5.09
CA VAL A 183 -51.38 -11.64 6.43
C VAL A 183 -52.85 -11.23 6.36
N ILE A 184 -53.18 -10.20 5.59
CA ILE A 184 -54.57 -9.74 5.39
C ILE A 184 -55.42 -10.84 4.74
N ALA A 185 -54.94 -11.44 3.65
CA ALA A 185 -55.65 -12.52 2.97
C ALA A 185 -55.88 -13.74 3.88
N PHE A 186 -54.89 -14.07 4.72
CA PHE A 186 -54.94 -15.20 5.63
C PHE A 186 -55.97 -14.98 6.75
N PHE A 187 -55.92 -13.83 7.44
CA PHE A 187 -56.90 -13.49 8.47
C PHE A 187 -58.31 -13.35 7.90
N GLY A 188 -58.45 -12.80 6.68
CA GLY A 188 -59.73 -12.78 5.96
C GLY A 188 -60.26 -14.19 5.70
N SER A 189 -59.40 -15.08 5.21
CA SER A 189 -59.78 -16.47 4.91
C SER A 189 -60.18 -17.25 6.16
N ILE A 190 -59.46 -17.08 7.28
CA ILE A 190 -59.80 -17.71 8.57
C ILE A 190 -61.19 -17.24 9.02
N LYS A 191 -61.47 -15.93 8.95
CA LYS A 191 -62.76 -15.37 9.41
C LYS A 191 -63.94 -15.82 8.55
N VAL A 192 -63.77 -15.90 7.23
CA VAL A 192 -64.79 -16.47 6.34
C VAL A 192 -65.02 -17.96 6.66
N THR A 193 -63.94 -18.71 6.86
CA THR A 193 -64.00 -20.14 7.21
C THR A 193 -64.72 -20.36 8.54
N GLU A 194 -64.41 -19.55 9.56
CA GLU A 194 -65.08 -19.55 10.87
C GLU A 194 -66.59 -19.34 10.71
N ASN A 195 -67.01 -18.35 9.94
CA ASN A 195 -68.42 -18.06 9.69
C ASN A 195 -69.14 -19.18 8.92
N ILE A 196 -68.46 -19.89 8.01
CA ILE A 196 -69.03 -21.06 7.33
C ILE A 196 -69.23 -22.19 8.34
N PHE A 197 -68.22 -22.48 9.18
CA PHE A 197 -68.32 -23.55 10.18
C PHE A 197 -69.35 -23.27 11.27
N SER A 198 -69.51 -22.00 11.70
CA SER A 198 -70.51 -21.62 12.70
C SER A 198 -71.95 -21.74 12.19
N ASN A 199 -72.16 -21.67 10.88
CA ASN A 199 -73.48 -21.76 10.24
C ASN A 199 -73.85 -23.19 9.79
N LEU A 200 -73.02 -24.20 10.08
CA LEU A 200 -73.34 -25.60 9.79
C LEU A 200 -74.43 -26.11 10.74
N GLY A 201 -75.48 -26.72 10.18
CA GLY A 201 -76.57 -27.33 10.97
C GLY A 201 -76.09 -28.48 11.87
N LYS A 202 -76.78 -28.69 13.00
CA LYS A 202 -76.45 -29.72 14.02
C LYS A 202 -76.42 -31.16 13.48
N ASP A 203 -77.07 -31.43 12.34
CA ASP A 203 -77.22 -32.77 11.77
C ASP A 203 -76.02 -33.22 10.91
N ILE A 204 -74.99 -32.40 10.79
CA ILE A 204 -73.81 -32.72 9.98
C ILE A 204 -72.83 -33.57 10.79
N SER A 205 -72.44 -34.71 10.22
CA SER A 205 -71.47 -35.62 10.85
C SER A 205 -70.14 -34.92 11.14
N LYS A 206 -69.64 -35.05 12.38
CA LYS A 206 -68.35 -34.51 12.84
C LYS A 206 -67.18 -34.86 11.91
N TYR A 207 -67.20 -36.04 11.30
CA TYR A 207 -66.14 -36.48 10.38
C TYR A 207 -66.11 -35.69 9.07
N ARG A 208 -67.26 -35.23 8.57
CA ARG A 208 -67.33 -34.36 7.38
C ARG A 208 -66.75 -32.98 7.66
N ILE A 209 -66.97 -32.46 8.87
CA ILE A 209 -66.39 -31.19 9.33
C ILE A 209 -64.87 -31.29 9.40
N ILE A 210 -64.34 -32.38 9.98
CA ILE A 210 -62.90 -32.64 10.05
C ILE A 210 -62.30 -32.75 8.64
N PHE A 211 -62.97 -33.44 7.71
CA PHE A 211 -62.53 -33.54 6.32
C PHE A 211 -62.45 -32.16 5.65
N MET A 212 -63.50 -31.34 5.77
CA MET A 212 -63.52 -30.00 5.19
C MET A 212 -62.46 -29.08 5.82
N ALA A 213 -62.26 -29.17 7.14
CA ALA A 213 -61.20 -28.42 7.83
C ALA A 213 -59.80 -28.84 7.35
N ALA A 214 -59.55 -30.15 7.17
CA ALA A 214 -58.30 -30.65 6.63
C ALA A 214 -58.08 -30.22 5.16
N LEU A 215 -59.13 -30.19 4.34
CA LEU A 215 -59.09 -29.70 2.96
C LEU A 215 -58.74 -28.21 2.91
N VAL A 216 -59.39 -27.39 3.72
CA VAL A 216 -59.07 -25.95 3.83
C VAL A 216 -57.63 -25.75 4.32
N GLY A 217 -57.20 -26.48 5.36
CA GLY A 217 -55.82 -26.45 5.85
C GLY A 217 -54.79 -26.84 4.80
N PHE A 218 -55.10 -27.84 3.96
CA PHE A 218 -54.24 -28.25 2.84
C PHE A 218 -54.08 -27.13 1.81
N ILE A 219 -55.17 -26.48 1.40
CA ILE A 219 -55.13 -25.36 0.45
C ILE A 219 -54.34 -24.19 1.06
N LEU A 220 -54.65 -23.81 2.30
CA LEU A 220 -53.99 -22.70 2.99
C LEU A 220 -52.47 -22.92 3.12
N PHE A 221 -52.05 -24.11 3.55
CA PHE A 221 -50.63 -24.42 3.71
C PHE A 221 -49.86 -24.33 2.39
N ASN A 222 -50.40 -24.90 1.30
CA ASN A 222 -49.76 -24.84 -0.01
C ASN A 222 -49.72 -23.41 -0.57
N THR A 223 -50.77 -22.62 -0.37
CA THR A 223 -50.80 -21.21 -0.76
C THR A 223 -49.72 -20.40 -0.02
N ILE A 224 -49.59 -20.55 1.31
CA ILE A 224 -48.51 -19.91 2.08
C ILE A 224 -47.14 -20.33 1.55
N PHE A 225 -46.94 -21.62 1.28
CA PHE A 225 -45.66 -22.11 0.80
C PHE A 225 -45.28 -21.51 -0.56
N ILE A 226 -46.22 -21.43 -1.50
CA ILE A 226 -46.00 -20.80 -2.81
C ILE A 226 -45.62 -19.32 -2.65
N LEU A 227 -46.31 -18.62 -1.76
CA LEU A 227 -46.03 -17.21 -1.46
C LEU A 227 -44.64 -17.01 -0.83
N LEU A 228 -44.27 -17.82 0.16
CA LEU A 228 -42.92 -17.81 0.74
C LEU A 228 -41.86 -18.12 -0.32
N TYR A 229 -42.14 -19.06 -1.23
CA TYR A 229 -41.26 -19.36 -2.35
C TYR A 229 -41.08 -18.16 -3.29
N PHE A 230 -42.15 -17.42 -3.60
CA PHE A 230 -42.05 -16.17 -4.36
C PHE A 230 -41.23 -15.11 -3.63
N ILE A 231 -41.46 -14.89 -2.33
CA ILE A 231 -40.68 -13.93 -1.53
C ILE A 231 -39.19 -14.29 -1.55
N ALA A 232 -38.84 -15.56 -1.35
CA ALA A 232 -37.46 -15.98 -1.41
C ALA A 232 -36.86 -15.77 -2.80
N LYS A 233 -37.62 -16.06 -3.86
CA LYS A 233 -37.15 -15.84 -5.23
C LYS A 233 -36.94 -14.35 -5.54
N ILE A 234 -37.83 -13.46 -5.09
CA ILE A 234 -37.66 -12.00 -5.20
C ILE A 234 -36.48 -11.50 -4.37
N SER A 235 -36.27 -12.09 -3.18
CA SER A 235 -35.14 -11.78 -2.30
C SER A 235 -33.83 -12.44 -2.74
N ASN A 236 -33.82 -13.11 -3.90
CA ASN A 236 -32.72 -13.93 -4.42
C ASN A 236 -32.14 -14.93 -3.39
N LYS A 237 -33.00 -15.43 -2.49
CA LYS A 237 -32.69 -16.46 -1.49
C LYS A 237 -33.37 -17.77 -1.90
N ASN A 238 -32.76 -18.89 -1.51
CA ASN A 238 -33.31 -20.21 -1.79
C ASN A 238 -33.86 -20.83 -0.49
N ILE A 239 -35.16 -21.14 -0.45
CA ILE A 239 -35.80 -21.87 0.67
C ILE A 239 -35.54 -23.38 0.57
N ALA A 240 -35.13 -23.87 -0.61
CA ALA A 240 -34.79 -25.27 -0.76
C ALA A 240 -33.60 -25.62 0.13
N THR A 241 -33.66 -26.79 0.75
CA THR A 241 -32.50 -27.33 1.46
C THR A 241 -31.38 -27.65 0.47
N ASN A 242 -30.13 -27.34 0.83
CA ASN A 242 -28.92 -27.73 0.06
C ASN A 242 -28.63 -29.25 0.09
N SER A 243 -29.59 -30.05 0.58
CA SER A 243 -29.51 -31.50 0.65
C SER A 243 -29.33 -32.14 -0.73
N LEU A 244 -29.84 -31.50 -1.79
CA LEU A 244 -29.69 -31.96 -3.18
C LEU A 244 -28.23 -31.81 -3.67
N ASP A 245 -27.54 -30.75 -3.25
CA ASP A 245 -26.15 -30.47 -3.64
C ASP A 245 -25.21 -31.56 -3.10
N LYS A 246 -25.51 -32.11 -1.92
CA LYS A 246 -24.80 -33.28 -1.37
C LYS A 246 -24.88 -34.54 -2.27
N TYR A 247 -25.92 -34.66 -3.10
CA TYR A 247 -26.02 -35.75 -4.08
C TYR A 247 -25.31 -35.40 -5.39
N TYR A 248 -25.32 -34.13 -5.79
CA TYR A 248 -24.59 -33.64 -6.96
C TYR A 248 -23.07 -33.72 -6.73
N ASN A 249 -22.56 -33.23 -5.61
CA ASN A 249 -21.13 -33.26 -5.26
C ASN A 249 -20.59 -34.69 -5.14
N ARG A 250 -21.44 -35.68 -4.87
CA ARG A 250 -21.04 -37.10 -4.87
C ARG A 250 -20.89 -37.71 -6.27
N CYS A 251 -21.31 -37.00 -7.32
CA CYS A 251 -21.12 -37.44 -8.70
C CYS A 251 -19.69 -37.24 -9.19
N TYR A 252 -18.93 -36.34 -8.57
CA TYR A 252 -17.57 -35.98 -8.94
C TYR A 252 -16.66 -36.18 -7.73
N GLU A 253 -15.60 -36.95 -7.93
CA GLU A 253 -14.60 -37.23 -6.91
C GLU A 253 -13.24 -36.75 -7.42
N TRP A 254 -12.45 -36.13 -6.55
CA TRP A 254 -11.13 -35.62 -6.94
C TRP A 254 -10.13 -36.76 -6.99
N ASP A 255 -9.50 -36.97 -8.15
CA ASP A 255 -8.43 -37.95 -8.32
C ASP A 255 -7.08 -37.25 -8.06
N GLY A 256 -6.49 -37.53 -6.90
CA GLY A 256 -5.24 -36.91 -6.47
C GLY A 256 -4.02 -37.33 -7.29
N GLU A 257 -4.10 -38.46 -8.00
CA GLU A 257 -3.01 -38.97 -8.83
C GLU A 257 -3.01 -38.33 -10.23
N GLU A 258 -4.18 -38.14 -10.83
CA GLU A 258 -4.35 -37.53 -12.16
C GLU A 258 -4.56 -36.01 -12.12
N GLY A 259 -4.81 -35.43 -10.94
CA GLY A 259 -5.10 -33.99 -10.79
C GLY A 259 -6.39 -33.55 -11.49
N GLN A 260 -7.37 -34.44 -11.58
CA GLN A 260 -8.62 -34.22 -12.32
C GLN A 260 -9.85 -34.73 -11.55
N TRP A 261 -11.02 -34.19 -11.89
CA TRP A 261 -12.30 -34.68 -11.38
C TRP A 261 -12.77 -35.91 -12.15
N LYS A 262 -13.06 -36.99 -11.44
CA LYS A 262 -13.53 -38.25 -12.00
C LYS A 262 -15.01 -38.47 -11.71
N GLU A 263 -15.74 -38.94 -12.73
CA GLU A 263 -17.17 -39.20 -12.62
C GLU A 263 -17.48 -40.54 -11.94
N ASN A 264 -18.27 -40.50 -10.87
CA ASN A 264 -18.79 -41.69 -10.22
C ASN A 264 -20.11 -42.13 -10.88
N ARG A 265 -20.03 -43.06 -11.86
CA ARG A 265 -21.20 -43.57 -12.60
C ARG A 265 -22.34 -44.08 -11.69
N LYS A 266 -22.01 -44.69 -10.55
CA LYS A 266 -23.02 -45.18 -9.58
C LYS A 266 -23.76 -44.02 -8.91
N ALA A 267 -23.03 -42.99 -8.49
CA ALA A 267 -23.60 -41.78 -7.90
C ALA A 267 -24.44 -40.98 -8.91
N ILE A 268 -23.95 -40.82 -10.15
CA ILE A 268 -24.68 -40.17 -11.25
C ILE A 268 -26.02 -40.88 -11.52
N LYS A 269 -26.01 -42.22 -11.58
CA LYS A 269 -27.23 -43.01 -11.77
C LYS A 269 -28.23 -42.80 -10.63
N LYS A 270 -27.74 -42.66 -9.38
CA LYS A 270 -28.57 -42.36 -8.20
C LYS A 270 -29.14 -40.94 -8.25
N TYR A 271 -28.34 -39.94 -8.61
CA TYR A 271 -28.76 -38.56 -8.77
C TYR A 271 -29.82 -38.39 -9.87
N ARG A 272 -29.62 -39.00 -11.06
CA ARG A 272 -30.63 -39.02 -12.12
C ARG A 272 -31.94 -39.68 -11.68
N ARG A 273 -31.88 -40.76 -10.90
CA ARG A 273 -33.10 -41.36 -10.32
C ARG A 273 -33.84 -40.36 -9.42
N ILE A 274 -33.15 -39.59 -8.59
CA ILE A 274 -33.78 -38.58 -7.73
C ILE A 274 -34.48 -37.52 -8.59
N LEU A 275 -33.83 -37.04 -9.65
CA LEU A 275 -34.40 -36.05 -10.57
C LEU A 275 -35.60 -36.57 -11.35
N LYS A 276 -35.62 -37.86 -11.70
CA LYS A 276 -36.71 -38.50 -12.47
C LYS A 276 -38.03 -38.61 -11.69
N TYR A 277 -37.99 -38.68 -10.36
CA TYR A 277 -39.21 -38.86 -9.55
C TYR A 277 -39.58 -37.58 -8.79
N PRO A 278 -40.70 -36.92 -9.13
CA PRO A 278 -41.07 -35.62 -8.54
C PRO A 278 -41.28 -35.68 -7.03
N ILE A 279 -41.86 -36.77 -6.52
CA ILE A 279 -42.10 -36.96 -5.08
C ILE A 279 -40.79 -37.07 -4.30
N LYS A 280 -39.80 -37.81 -4.84
CA LYS A 280 -38.48 -37.93 -4.21
C LYS A 280 -37.75 -36.59 -4.20
N ARG A 281 -37.86 -35.84 -5.30
CA ARG A 281 -37.30 -34.50 -5.41
C ARG A 281 -37.96 -33.54 -4.41
N LEU A 282 -39.29 -33.56 -4.27
CA LEU A 282 -40.02 -32.75 -3.31
C LEU A 282 -39.62 -33.08 -1.87
N LYS A 283 -39.55 -34.36 -1.51
CA LYS A 283 -39.13 -34.82 -0.18
C LYS A 283 -37.72 -34.38 0.20
N ILE A 284 -36.79 -34.36 -0.76
CA ILE A 284 -35.41 -33.94 -0.53
C ILE A 284 -35.31 -32.42 -0.48
N ARG A 285 -35.95 -31.71 -1.42
CA ARG A 285 -35.81 -30.26 -1.60
C ARG A 285 -36.63 -29.44 -0.60
N TYR A 286 -37.84 -29.92 -0.27
CA TYR A 286 -38.81 -29.27 0.62
C TYR A 286 -39.42 -30.32 1.58
N PRO A 287 -38.63 -30.85 2.53
CA PRO A 287 -39.07 -31.92 3.43
C PRO A 287 -40.29 -31.51 4.27
N ILE A 288 -40.33 -30.25 4.73
CA ILE A 288 -41.43 -29.70 5.54
C ILE A 288 -42.75 -29.83 4.77
N VAL A 289 -42.79 -29.36 3.51
CA VAL A 289 -43.99 -29.41 2.65
C VAL A 289 -44.43 -30.85 2.40
N PHE A 290 -43.48 -31.75 2.15
CA PHE A 290 -43.80 -33.14 1.88
C PHE A 290 -44.46 -33.81 3.09
N TRP A 291 -43.89 -33.67 4.29
CA TRP A 291 -44.39 -34.33 5.48
C TRP A 291 -45.71 -33.74 5.97
N THR A 292 -45.88 -32.42 5.96
CA THR A 292 -47.16 -31.78 6.36
C THR A 292 -48.29 -32.16 5.41
N ASN A 293 -48.07 -32.09 4.08
CA ASN A 293 -49.08 -32.49 3.10
C ASN A 293 -49.42 -33.98 3.23
N SER A 294 -48.42 -34.85 3.43
CA SER A 294 -48.67 -36.28 3.63
C SER A 294 -49.48 -36.55 4.90
N PHE A 295 -49.24 -35.80 5.98
CA PHE A 295 -50.00 -35.90 7.22
C PHE A 295 -51.45 -35.43 7.04
N ILE A 296 -51.68 -34.28 6.38
CA ILE A 296 -53.03 -33.76 6.13
C ILE A 296 -53.84 -34.72 5.24
N VAL A 297 -53.21 -35.30 4.21
CA VAL A 297 -53.83 -36.31 3.35
C VAL A 297 -54.20 -37.57 4.15
N LEU A 298 -53.35 -38.01 5.07
CA LEU A 298 -53.66 -39.14 5.95
C LEU A 298 -54.87 -38.85 6.84
N VAL A 299 -54.96 -37.65 7.43
CA VAL A 299 -56.13 -37.22 8.21
C VAL A 299 -57.40 -37.22 7.36
N MET A 300 -57.33 -36.73 6.11
CA MET A 300 -58.46 -36.77 5.18
C MET A 300 -58.92 -38.21 4.91
N ILE A 301 -58.01 -39.13 4.61
CA ILE A 301 -58.34 -40.55 4.37
C ILE A 301 -58.98 -41.17 5.61
N MET A 302 -58.37 -40.98 6.79
CA MET A 302 -58.90 -41.52 8.05
C MET A 302 -60.31 -41.00 8.34
N SER A 303 -60.57 -39.72 8.10
CA SER A 303 -61.91 -39.15 8.29
C SER A 303 -62.98 -39.79 7.39
N VAL A 304 -62.63 -40.12 6.14
CA VAL A 304 -63.52 -40.80 5.20
C VAL A 304 -63.74 -42.25 5.61
N VAL A 305 -62.68 -42.97 6.00
CA VAL A 305 -62.78 -44.38 6.44
C VAL A 305 -63.68 -44.49 7.67
N VAL A 306 -63.47 -43.65 8.68
CA VAL A 306 -64.31 -43.65 9.90
C VAL A 306 -65.75 -43.30 9.57
N TRP A 307 -65.99 -42.35 8.67
CA TRP A 307 -67.34 -42.01 8.20
C TRP A 307 -68.03 -43.21 7.52
N ILE A 308 -67.33 -43.94 6.65
CA ILE A 308 -67.86 -45.14 5.98
C ILE A 308 -68.14 -46.26 6.99
N MET A 309 -67.22 -46.53 7.91
CA MET A 309 -67.39 -47.57 8.94
C MET A 309 -68.62 -47.31 9.79
N GLN A 310 -68.80 -46.06 10.25
CA GLN A 310 -69.94 -45.70 11.08
C GLN A 310 -71.27 -45.79 10.31
N ASN A 311 -71.27 -45.43 9.03
CA ASN A 311 -72.46 -45.54 8.18
C ASN A 311 -72.83 -47.02 7.89
N GLN A 312 -71.85 -47.92 7.74
CA GLN A 312 -72.12 -49.35 7.56
C GLN A 312 -72.58 -50.07 8.85
N THR A 313 -72.10 -49.66 10.02
CA THR A 313 -72.58 -50.21 11.31
C THR A 313 -74.05 -49.87 11.57
N ILE A 314 -74.51 -48.68 11.15
CA ILE A 314 -75.93 -48.29 11.22
C ILE A 314 -76.79 -49.20 10.33
N PHE A 315 -76.34 -49.50 9.11
CA PHE A 315 -77.03 -50.42 8.20
C PHE A 315 -77.07 -51.88 8.70
N LYS A 316 -76.00 -52.37 9.36
CA LYS A 316 -75.98 -53.73 9.93
C LYS A 316 -76.90 -53.90 11.14
N ILE A 317 -77.13 -52.86 11.94
CA ILE A 317 -78.05 -52.90 13.09
C ILE A 317 -79.51 -52.89 12.60
N SER A 318 -79.81 -52.15 11.53
CA SER A 318 -81.14 -52.12 10.91
C SER A 318 -81.56 -53.43 10.21
N LEU A 319 -80.63 -54.33 9.89
CA LEU A 319 -80.93 -55.59 9.19
C LEU A 319 -80.96 -56.82 10.13
N ARG A 320 -80.71 -56.61 11.42
CA ARG A 320 -80.74 -57.65 12.49
C ARG A 320 -81.85 -57.43 13.53
N LEU A 321 -82.70 -56.43 13.31
CA LEU A 321 -84.01 -56.25 13.94
C LEU A 321 -85.06 -56.66 12.92
#